data_AF-A0A1F5IJV3-F1
#
_entry.id   AF-A0A1F5IJV3-F1
#
_cell.length_a   1.000
_cell.length_b   1.000
_cell.length_c   1.000
_cell.angle_alpha   90.00
_cell.angle_beta   90.00
_cell.angle_gamma   90.00
#
_symmetry.space_group_name_H-M   'P 1'
#
loop_
_entity.id
_entity.type
_entity.pdbx_description
1 polymer ?
#
loop_
_entity_poly.entity_id
_entity_poly.type
_entity_poly.pdbx_seq_one_letter_code
_entity_poly.pdbx_strand_id
1 'polypeptide(L)' 'MNKKSSQYEINEQDIDTVLAHLKRTDPQNATPEKAIALLEDLQAGIHQISHANPKKLEEMLESLEKEKKSVSEDKN' A
#
# COMPACT_ATOMS: atom_id res chain seq x y z
N MET A 1 -2.29 -28.73 -0.82
CA MET A 1 -1.91 -27.61 -1.73
C MET A 1 -1.28 -26.52 -0.87
N ASN A 2 0.06 -26.44 -0.81
CA ASN A 2 0.74 -25.38 -0.08
C ASN A 2 0.88 -24.17 -0.99
N LYS A 3 -0.09 -23.26 -0.95
CA LYS A 3 0.01 -21.95 -1.59
C LYS A 3 1.07 -21.18 -0.79
N LYS A 4 2.32 -21.17 -1.25
CA LYS A 4 3.35 -20.27 -0.69
C LYS A 4 2.79 -18.86 -0.81
N SER A 5 2.43 -18.26 0.30
CA SER A 5 2.21 -16.81 0.38
C SER A 5 3.53 -16.17 -0.03
N SER A 6 3.62 -15.67 -1.26
CA SER A 6 4.77 -14.85 -1.65
C SER A 6 4.76 -13.67 -0.69
N GLN A 7 5.75 -13.62 0.20
CA GLN A 7 5.91 -12.49 1.10
C GLN A 7 6.06 -11.25 0.22
N TYR A 8 5.33 -10.18 0.54
CA TYR A 8 5.46 -8.93 -0.17
C TYR A 8 6.88 -8.38 0.07
N GLU A 9 7.56 -8.04 -1.03
CA GLU A 9 8.89 -7.43 -1.03
C GLU A 9 8.78 -6.08 -1.75
N ILE A 10 9.24 -5.02 -1.07
CA ILE A 10 9.29 -3.67 -1.65
C ILE A 10 10.23 -3.70 -2.86
N ASN A 11 9.76 -3.17 -3.98
CA ASN A 11 10.53 -3.06 -5.21
C ASN A 11 10.65 -1.59 -5.68
N GLU A 12 11.43 -1.37 -6.75
CA GLU A 12 11.67 -0.03 -7.29
C GLU A 12 10.40 0.68 -7.76
N GLN A 13 9.43 -0.05 -8.35
CA GLN A 13 8.17 0.55 -8.80
C GLN A 13 7.33 1.08 -7.64
N ASP A 14 7.33 0.37 -6.50
CA ASP A 14 6.65 0.81 -5.28
C ASP A 14 7.28 2.10 -4.75
N ILE A 15 8.62 2.13 -4.67
CA ILE A 15 9.39 3.30 -4.24
C ILE A 15 9.09 4.49 -5.15
N ASP A 16 9.13 4.31 -6.47
CA ASP A 16 8.86 5.37 -7.44
C ASP A 16 7.43 5.92 -7.32
N THR A 17 6.46 5.03 -7.11
CA THR A 17 5.06 5.41 -6.93
C THR A 17 4.86 6.25 -5.67
N VAL A 18 5.44 5.82 -4.56
CA VAL A 18 5.40 6.57 -3.30
C VAL A 18 6.17 7.87 -3.40
N LEU A 19 7.32 7.87 -4.07
CA LEU A 19 8.10 9.09 -4.30
C LEU A 19 7.32 10.11 -5.13
N ALA A 20 6.59 9.68 -6.16
CA ALA A 20 5.70 10.54 -6.94
C ALA A 20 4.48 11.03 -6.13
N HIS A 21 4.01 10.25 -5.15
CA HIS A 21 3.01 10.71 -4.19
C HIS A 21 3.60 11.80 -3.27
N LEU A 22 4.75 11.55 -2.64
CA LEU A 22 5.43 12.50 -1.76
C LEU A 22 5.76 13.80 -2.50
N LYS A 23 6.23 13.75 -3.76
CA LYS A 23 6.45 14.97 -4.56
C LYS A 23 5.21 15.85 -4.71
N ARG A 24 4.00 15.27 -4.64
CA ARG A 24 2.73 16.00 -4.75
C ARG A 24 2.18 16.46 -3.40
N THR A 25 2.38 15.69 -2.34
CA THR A 25 1.76 15.93 -1.02
C THR A 25 2.73 16.54 0.00
N ASP A 26 4.01 16.16 -0.05
CA ASP A 26 5.09 16.62 0.82
C ASP A 26 6.43 16.71 0.06
N PRO A 27 6.58 17.69 -0.86
CA PRO A 27 7.75 17.79 -1.72
C PRO A 27 9.05 18.04 -0.96
N GLN A 28 8.98 18.59 0.26
CA GLN A 28 10.16 18.90 1.08
C GLN A 28 10.84 17.63 1.61
N ASN A 29 10.06 16.55 1.81
CA ASN A 29 10.56 15.26 2.29
C ASN A 29 10.48 14.15 1.23
N ALA A 30 10.29 14.51 -0.04
CA ALA A 30 10.15 13.56 -1.13
C ALA A 30 11.50 12.94 -1.55
N THR A 31 12.05 12.10 -0.68
CA THR A 31 13.28 11.34 -0.92
C THR A 31 13.00 9.83 -1.01
N PRO A 32 13.85 9.06 -1.70
CA PRO A 32 13.72 7.60 -1.77
C PRO A 32 13.69 6.94 -0.38
N GLU A 33 14.50 7.43 0.57
CA GLU A 33 14.55 6.89 1.93
C GLU A 33 13.22 7.10 2.66
N LYS A 34 12.57 8.25 2.45
CA LYS A 34 11.26 8.52 3.04
C LYS A 34 10.17 7.66 2.40
N ALA A 35 10.27 7.41 1.09
CA ALA A 35 9.37 6.49 0.39
C ALA A 35 9.51 5.06 0.91
N ILE A 36 10.74 4.56 1.09
CA ILE A 36 11.01 3.23 1.67
C ILE A 36 10.46 3.15 3.10
N ALA A 37 10.78 4.12 3.95
CA ALA A 37 10.31 4.12 5.33
C ALA A 37 8.77 4.11 5.44
N LEU A 38 8.08 4.81 4.54
CA LEU A 38 6.62 4.78 4.49
C LEU A 38 6.07 3.41 4.06
N LEU A 39 6.70 2.77 3.08
CA LEU A 39 6.32 1.43 2.63
C LEU A 39 6.54 0.37 3.72
N GLU A 40 7.65 0.45 4.46
CA GLU A 40 7.94 -0.44 5.58
C GLU A 40 6.93 -0.26 6.73
N ASP A 41 6.58 0.99 7.07
CA ASP A 41 5.58 1.29 8.11
C ASP A 41 4.19 0.76 7.71
N LEU A 42 3.78 0.96 6.45
CA LEU A 42 2.53 0.42 5.92
C LEU A 42 2.52 -1.12 5.96
N GLN A 43 3.62 -1.77 5.57
CA GLN A 43 3.73 -3.22 5.62
C GLN A 43 3.62 -3.74 7.05
N ALA A 44 4.34 -3.12 7.99
CA ALA A 44 4.30 -3.48 9.41
C ALA A 44 2.90 -3.27 10.00
N GLY A 45 2.25 -2.14 9.70
CA GLY A 45 0.90 -1.84 10.15
C GLY A 45 -0.13 -2.86 9.65
N ILE A 46 -0.10 -3.21 8.36
CA ILE A 46 -0.98 -4.24 7.78
C ILE A 46 -0.71 -5.60 8.43
N HIS A 47 0.55 -5.97 8.62
CA HIS A 47 0.91 -7.23 9.27
C HIS A 47 0.40 -7.28 10.72
N GLN A 48 0.56 -6.20 11.48
CA GLN A 48 0.02 -6.10 12.83
C GLN A 48 -1.51 -6.20 12.86
N ILE A 49 -2.22 -5.51 11.96
CA ILE A 49 -3.67 -5.60 11.85
C ILE A 49 -4.09 -7.03 11.51
N SER A 50 -3.37 -7.73 10.62
CA SER A 50 -3.67 -9.12 10.26
C SER A 50 -3.65 -10.06 11.47
N HIS A 51 -2.79 -9.79 12.46
CA HIS A 51 -2.70 -10.57 13.69
C HIS A 51 -3.68 -10.11 14.77
N ALA A 52 -3.84 -8.79 14.95
CA ALA A 52 -4.64 -8.23 16.03
C ALA A 52 -6.14 -8.20 15.71
N ASN A 53 -6.51 -7.96 14.45
CA ASN A 53 -7.89 -7.83 14.00
C ASN A 53 -8.04 -8.24 12.52
N PRO A 54 -8.10 -9.54 12.21
CA PRO A 54 -8.19 -10.02 10.83
C PRO A 54 -9.46 -9.55 10.11
N LYS A 55 -10.57 -9.34 10.84
CA LYS A 55 -11.82 -8.83 10.25
C LYS A 55 -11.66 -7.41 9.72
N LYS A 56 -10.91 -6.56 10.44
CA LYS A 56 -10.60 -5.20 9.98
C LYS A 56 -9.75 -5.22 8.71
N LEU A 57 -8.86 -6.20 8.56
CA LEU A 57 -8.09 -6.37 7.32
C LEU A 57 -9.00 -6.68 6.13
N GLU A 58 -10.00 -7.56 6.31
CA GLU A 58 -10.99 -7.87 5.27
C GLU A 58 -11.79 -6.61 4.86
N GLU A 59 -12.27 -5.83 5.83
CA GLU A 59 -13.00 -4.58 5.57
C GLU A 59 -12.14 -3.54 4.82
N MET A 60 -10.85 -3.44 5.16
CA MET A 60 -9.90 -2.59 4.45
C MET A 60 -9.69 -3.04 3.01
N LEU A 61 -9.53 -4.35 2.77
CA LEU A 61 -9.39 -4.92 1.43
C LEU A 61 -10.64 -4.66 0.58
N GLU A 62 -11.84 -4.91 1.12
CA GLU A 62 -13.10 -4.62 0.41
C GLU A 62 -13.24 -3.15 0.04
N SER A 63 -12.81 -2.24 0.92
CA SER A 63 -12.90 -0.80 0.68
C SER A 63 -11.96 -0.37 -0.47
N LEU A 64 -10.73 -0.88 -0.47
CA LEU A 64 -9.76 -0.63 -1.55
C LEU A 64 -10.24 -1.18 -2.91
N GLU A 65 -10.86 -2.37 -2.92
CA GLU A 65 -11.43 -2.95 -4.14
C GLU A 65 -12.60 -2.12 -4.69
N LYS A 66 -13.45 -1.59 -3.82
CA LYS A 66 -14.57 -0.70 -4.20
C LYS A 66 -14.05 0.61 -4.78
N GLU A 67 -13.05 1.24 -4.14
CA GLU A 67 -12.44 2.48 -4.64
C GLU A 67 -11.78 2.26 -6.01
N LYS A 68 -11.06 1.15 -6.20
CA LYS A 68 -10.45 0.81 -7.49
C LYS A 68 -11.47 0.66 -8.61
N LYS A 69 -12.66 0.11 -8.32
CA LYS A 69 -13.76 0.02 -9.29
C LYS A 69 -14.37 1.38 -9.62
N SER A 70 -14.59 2.22 -8.62
CA SER A 70 -15.15 3.57 -8.84
C SER A 70 -14.25 4.46 -9.70
N VAL A 71 -12.92 4.38 -9.55
CA VAL A 71 -11.97 5.14 -10.38
C VAL A 71 -11.88 4.63 -11.82
N SER A 72 -12.34 3.39 -12.09
CA SER A 72 -12.37 2.80 -13.44
C SER A 72 -13.65 3.08 -14.23
N GLU A 73 -14.71 3.61 -13.61
CA GLU A 73 -15.98 3.91 -14.28
C GLU A 73 -16.10 5.38 -14.75
N ASP A 74 -15.23 6.29 -14.32
CA ASP A 74 -15.22 7.71 -14.74
C ASP A 74 -14.28 8.00 -15.95
N LYS A 75 -13.88 6.98 -16.71
CA LYS A 75 -13.17 7.15 -18.00
C LYS A 75 -13.98 6.54 -19.15
N ASN A 76 -15.18 7.10 -19.41
CA ASN A 76 -15.90 6.89 -20.67
C ASN A 76 -16.49 8.19 -21.18
#